data_AF-A0A524QLH1-F1
#
_entry.id   AF-A0A524QLH1-F1
#
_cell.length_a   1.000
_cell.length_b   1.000
_cell.length_c   1.000
_cell.angle_alpha   90.00
_cell.angle_beta   90.00
_cell.angle_gamma   90.00
#
_symmetry.space_group_name_H-M   'P 1'
#
loop_
_entity.id
_entity.type
_entity.pdbx_description
1 polymer ?
#
loop_
_entity_poly.entity_id
_entity_poly.type
_entity_poly.pdbx_seq_one_letter_code
_entity_poly.pdbx_strand_id
1 'polypeptide(L)'
;VQSASGIAWECARDGVPGALPAQVQDHATGYLAAFGTLVALARRATQGGSYLVRVSLAQTGHWFKGLGRIEESGIAEPDNADIADLLELTQTPFGRIQHLQAAVAKLSETPAYWMLPSVPLGSHAPVWW
;
A
#
# COMPACT_ATOMS: atom_id res chain seq x y z
N VAL A 1 3.23 -14.86 -0.43
CA VAL A 1 4.51 -14.55 -1.10
C VAL A 1 5.66 -14.43 -0.11
N GLN A 2 5.57 -13.58 0.93
CA GLN A 2 6.65 -13.39 1.91
C GLN A 2 7.16 -14.69 2.56
N SER A 3 6.27 -15.65 2.86
CA SER A 3 6.66 -16.97 3.39
C SER A 3 7.48 -17.78 2.38
N ALA A 4 7.06 -17.78 1.11
CA ALA A 4 7.71 -18.54 0.05
C ALA A 4 9.04 -17.91 -0.45
N SER A 5 9.23 -16.60 -0.24
CA SER A 5 10.46 -15.87 -0.62
C SER A 5 11.48 -15.75 0.52
N GLY A 6 11.21 -16.39 1.68
CA GLY A 6 12.04 -16.32 2.87
C GLY A 6 12.01 -14.99 3.62
N ILE A 7 11.25 -13.99 3.14
CA ILE A 7 11.10 -12.70 3.81
C ILE A 7 10.53 -12.88 5.22
N ALA A 8 9.53 -13.76 5.36
CA ALA A 8 8.92 -14.00 6.67
C ALA A 8 9.93 -14.55 7.69
N TRP A 9 10.93 -15.32 7.23
CA TRP A 9 12.00 -15.84 8.08
C TRP A 9 13.01 -14.76 8.46
N GLU A 10 13.32 -13.84 7.55
CA GLU A 10 14.20 -12.70 7.84
C GLU A 10 13.57 -11.71 8.83
N CYS A 11 12.24 -11.62 8.85
CA CYS A 11 11.50 -10.82 9.81
C CYS A 11 11.17 -11.58 11.11
N ALA A 12 11.70 -12.80 11.29
CA ALA A 12 11.36 -13.62 12.44
C ALA A 12 11.84 -13.00 13.76
N ARG A 13 11.03 -13.18 14.81
CA ARG A 13 11.40 -12.86 16.20
C ARG A 13 11.18 -14.11 17.04
N ASP A 14 12.16 -14.44 17.89
CA ASP A 14 12.12 -15.61 18.79
C ASP A 14 11.75 -16.93 18.08
N GLY A 15 12.24 -17.12 16.85
CA GLY A 15 11.98 -18.30 16.04
C GLY A 15 10.60 -18.36 15.37
N VAL A 16 9.76 -17.33 15.53
CA VAL A 16 8.45 -17.22 14.90
C VAL A 16 8.56 -16.37 13.63
N PRO A 17 8.13 -16.86 12.44
CA PRO A 17 8.13 -16.06 11.22
C PRO A 17 7.34 -14.76 11.37
N GLY A 18 7.93 -13.67 10.92
CA GLY A 18 7.34 -12.33 10.97
C GLY A 18 6.82 -11.83 9.62
N ALA A 19 6.41 -10.58 9.60
CA ALA A 19 6.03 -9.86 8.40
C ALA A 19 6.83 -8.55 8.30
N LEU A 20 6.99 -8.04 7.09
CA LEU A 20 7.50 -6.68 6.91
C LEU A 20 6.63 -5.67 7.67
N PRO A 21 7.22 -4.60 8.23
CA PRO A 21 6.49 -3.58 9.01
C PRO A 21 5.52 -2.76 8.14
N ALA A 22 5.63 -2.86 6.82
CA ALA A 22 4.69 -2.31 5.86
C ALA A 22 4.50 -3.28 4.70
N GLN A 23 3.45 -3.07 3.91
CA GLN A 23 3.16 -3.83 2.68
C GLN A 23 4.08 -3.41 1.51
N VAL A 24 5.38 -3.26 1.77
CA VAL A 24 6.38 -2.77 0.80
C VAL A 24 6.33 -3.57 -0.49
N GLN A 25 6.22 -4.90 -0.39
CA GLN A 25 6.16 -5.76 -1.56
C GLN A 25 4.92 -5.46 -2.42
N ASP A 26 3.75 -5.33 -1.80
CA ASP A 26 2.50 -5.11 -2.52
C ASP A 26 2.45 -3.70 -3.12
N HIS A 27 2.85 -2.68 -2.36
CA HIS A 27 2.92 -1.30 -2.84
C HIS A 27 3.96 -1.14 -3.96
N ALA A 28 5.17 -1.67 -3.80
CA ALA A 28 6.20 -1.58 -4.82
C ALA A 28 5.78 -2.28 -6.12
N THR A 29 5.20 -3.48 -6.04
CA THR A 29 4.68 -4.18 -7.22
C THR A 29 3.54 -3.39 -7.87
N GLY A 30 2.65 -2.79 -7.08
CA GLY A 30 1.58 -1.92 -7.57
C GLY A 30 2.13 -0.70 -8.32
N TYR A 31 3.14 -0.02 -7.77
CA TYR A 31 3.79 1.11 -8.44
C TYR A 31 4.51 0.70 -9.72
N LEU A 32 5.19 -0.45 -9.74
CA LEU A 32 5.80 -0.99 -10.96
C LEU A 32 4.75 -1.31 -12.04
N ALA A 33 3.58 -1.83 -11.64
CA ALA A 33 2.46 -2.07 -12.56
C ALA A 33 1.92 -0.76 -13.12
N ALA A 34 1.68 0.25 -12.26
CA ALA A 34 1.20 1.56 -12.68
C ALA A 34 2.18 2.24 -13.63
N PHE A 35 3.49 2.23 -13.29
CA PHE A 35 4.55 2.74 -14.16
C PHE A 35 4.56 2.03 -15.52
N GLY A 36 4.56 0.70 -15.53
CA GLY A 36 4.53 -0.08 -16.77
C GLY A 36 3.30 0.23 -17.63
N THR A 37 2.13 0.40 -17.01
CA THR A 37 0.89 0.80 -17.70
C THR A 37 1.00 2.18 -18.31
N LEU A 38 1.54 3.16 -17.58
CA LEU A 38 1.74 4.52 -18.11
C LEU A 38 2.71 4.53 -19.30
N VAL A 39 3.79 3.75 -19.24
CA VAL A 39 4.72 3.57 -20.37
C VAL A 39 4.03 2.90 -21.57
N ALA A 40 3.22 1.87 -21.33
CA ALA A 40 2.44 1.20 -22.37
C ALA A 40 1.43 2.15 -23.03
N LEU A 41 0.75 2.99 -22.26
CA LEU A 41 -0.18 4.01 -22.77
C LEU A 41 0.54 5.06 -23.63
N ALA A 42 1.70 5.55 -23.18
CA ALA A 42 2.51 6.50 -23.94
C ALA A 42 3.00 5.90 -25.28
N ARG A 43 3.43 4.63 -25.28
CA ARG A 43 3.80 3.91 -26.51
C ARG A 43 2.60 3.73 -27.43
N ARG A 44 1.46 3.30 -26.90
CA ARG A 44 0.21 3.17 -27.68
C ARG A 44 -0.19 4.49 -28.33
N ALA A 45 -0.06 5.60 -27.61
CA ALA A 45 -0.44 6.93 -28.13
C ALA A 45 0.44 7.40 -29.30
N THR A 46 1.70 6.95 -29.37
CA THR A 46 2.68 7.41 -30.37
C THR A 46 2.96 6.40 -31.48
N GLN A 47 2.82 5.10 -31.19
CA GLN A 47 3.21 3.99 -32.08
C GLN A 47 2.02 3.08 -32.42
N GLY A 48 0.85 3.27 -31.79
CA GLY A 48 -0.29 2.38 -31.92
C GLY A 48 -0.09 1.02 -31.22
N GLY A 49 -1.01 0.09 -31.46
CA GLY A 49 -0.92 -1.29 -30.94
C GLY A 49 -1.43 -1.50 -29.51
N SER A 50 -1.15 -2.70 -28.99
CA SER A 50 -1.52 -3.16 -27.65
C SER A 50 -0.29 -3.72 -26.96
N TYR A 51 -0.17 -3.44 -25.66
CA TYR A 51 0.99 -3.84 -24.86
C TYR A 51 0.53 -4.63 -23.64
N LEU A 52 1.33 -5.63 -23.25
CA LEU A 52 1.13 -6.40 -22.04
C LEU A 52 2.21 -6.03 -21.01
N VAL A 53 1.78 -5.58 -19.84
CA VAL A 53 2.65 -5.32 -18.69
C VAL A 53 2.52 -6.50 -17.73
N ARG A 54 3.64 -7.14 -17.39
CA ARG A 54 3.68 -8.23 -16.40
C ARG A 54 4.58 -7.83 -15.25
N VAL A 55 4.06 -7.97 -14.04
CA VAL A 55 4.80 -7.79 -12.80
C VAL A 55 4.62 -9.03 -11.91
N SER A 56 5.52 -9.23 -10.96
CA SER A 56 5.48 -10.35 -10.03
C SER A 56 5.86 -9.90 -8.63
N LEU A 57 4.97 -10.13 -7.66
CA LEU A 57 5.23 -9.88 -6.24
C LEU A 57 6.51 -10.59 -5.77
N ALA A 58 6.75 -11.82 -6.23
CA ALA A 58 7.93 -12.58 -5.85
C ALA A 58 9.23 -11.98 -6.44
N GLN A 59 9.19 -11.51 -7.69
CA GLN A 59 10.35 -10.86 -8.30
C GLN A 59 10.61 -9.48 -7.69
N THR A 60 9.57 -8.71 -7.37
CA THR A 60 9.72 -7.45 -6.62
C THR A 60 10.32 -7.71 -5.25
N GLY A 61 9.86 -8.75 -4.55
CA GLY A 61 10.44 -9.22 -3.30
C GLY A 61 11.93 -9.52 -3.42
N HIS A 62 12.31 -10.32 -4.42
CA HIS A 62 13.71 -10.63 -4.67
C HIS A 62 14.56 -9.39 -5.00
N TRP A 63 14.01 -8.48 -5.81
CA TRP A 63 14.69 -7.24 -6.20
C TRP A 63 15.04 -6.36 -4.99
N PHE A 64 14.07 -6.02 -4.12
CA PHE A 64 14.38 -5.13 -3.01
C PHE A 64 15.25 -5.79 -1.94
N LYS A 65 15.17 -7.13 -1.78
CA LYS A 65 16.11 -7.88 -0.93
C LYS A 65 17.56 -7.77 -1.43
N GLY A 66 17.74 -7.56 -2.74
CA GLY A 66 19.04 -7.38 -3.37
C GLY A 66 19.64 -5.98 -3.25
N LEU A 67 18.90 -4.99 -2.69
CA LEU A 67 19.38 -3.60 -2.58
C LEU A 67 20.41 -3.38 -1.46
N GLY A 68 20.71 -4.41 -0.68
CA GLY A 68 21.55 -4.32 0.52
C GLY A 68 20.74 -4.00 1.78
N ARG A 69 21.36 -4.21 2.94
CA ARG A 69 20.76 -3.93 4.25
C ARG A 69 21.55 -2.84 4.97
N ILE A 70 20.83 -2.06 5.77
CA ILE A 70 21.40 -1.11 6.73
C ILE A 70 21.20 -1.75 8.10
N GLU A 71 22.27 -1.91 8.88
CA GLU A 71 22.20 -2.56 10.20
C GLU A 71 21.43 -1.71 11.22
N GLU A 72 21.66 -0.39 11.20
CA GLU A 72 20.93 0.57 12.02
C GLU A 72 20.47 1.73 11.13
N SER A 73 19.14 1.88 10.96
CA SER A 73 18.60 3.02 10.21
C SER A 73 18.76 4.34 10.98
N GLY A 74 18.94 4.28 12.30
CA GLY A 74 18.84 5.45 13.19
C GLY A 74 17.43 6.06 13.24
N ILE A 75 16.44 5.41 12.62
CA ILE A 75 15.05 5.86 12.56
C ILE A 75 14.28 5.13 13.65
N ALA A 76 13.76 5.88 14.61
CA ALA A 76 12.86 5.34 15.63
C ALA A 76 11.53 4.89 14.99
N GLU A 77 10.93 3.83 15.54
CA GLU A 77 9.55 3.49 15.16
C GLU A 77 8.61 4.63 15.61
N PRO A 78 7.74 5.12 14.71
CA PRO A 78 6.84 6.22 15.05
C PRO A 78 5.80 5.76 16.08
N ASP A 79 5.47 6.65 17.02
CA ASP A 79 4.37 6.46 17.95
C ASP A 79 3.07 7.14 17.48
N ASN A 80 2.01 7.05 18.30
CA ASN A 80 0.72 7.65 17.95
C ASN A 80 0.76 9.20 17.93
N ALA A 81 1.67 9.83 18.66
CA ALA A 81 1.84 11.27 18.63
C ALA A 81 2.52 11.72 17.32
N ASP A 82 3.48 10.92 16.82
CA ASP A 82 4.17 11.18 15.56
C ASP A 82 3.24 11.17 14.34
N ILE A 83 2.13 10.44 14.41
CA ILE A 83 1.15 10.33 13.31
C ILE A 83 -0.18 11.03 13.60
N ALA A 84 -0.30 11.79 14.70
CA ALA A 84 -1.57 12.33 15.16
C ALA A 84 -2.26 13.23 14.13
N ASP A 85 -1.48 13.97 13.33
CA ASP A 85 -1.95 14.86 12.27
C ASP A 85 -2.42 14.13 10.99
N LEU A 86 -2.16 12.81 10.91
CA LEU A 86 -2.60 11.91 9.84
C LEU A 86 -3.87 11.13 10.21
N LEU A 87 -4.31 11.20 11.48
CA LEU A 87 -5.46 10.48 11.98
C LEU A 87 -6.74 11.33 11.91
N GLU A 88 -7.86 10.67 11.68
CA GLU A 88 -9.21 11.22 11.68
C GLU A 88 -10.13 10.32 12.50
N LEU A 89 -11.21 10.91 13.03
CA LEU A 89 -12.23 10.23 13.80
C LEU A 89 -13.56 10.28 13.07
N THR A 90 -14.10 9.11 12.73
CA THR A 90 -15.39 8.98 12.05
C THR A 90 -16.40 8.29 12.96
N GLN A 91 -17.62 8.83 13.00
CA GLN A 91 -18.75 8.15 13.64
C GLN A 91 -19.28 7.08 12.69
N THR A 92 -19.37 5.86 13.18
CA THR A 92 -19.84 4.70 12.41
C THR A 92 -20.90 3.94 13.19
N PRO A 93 -21.67 3.04 12.55
CA PRO A 93 -22.54 2.11 13.26
C PRO A 93 -21.82 1.20 14.27
N PHE A 94 -20.49 1.07 14.18
CA PHE A 94 -19.65 0.35 15.14
C PHE A 94 -19.16 1.24 16.31
N GLY A 95 -19.59 2.51 16.34
CA GLY A 95 -19.11 3.54 17.26
C GLY A 95 -18.07 4.45 16.63
N ARG A 96 -17.32 5.17 17.49
CA ARG A 96 -16.27 6.11 17.08
C ARG A 96 -15.01 5.34 16.70
N ILE A 97 -14.61 5.44 15.44
CA ILE A 97 -13.41 4.79 14.91
C ILE A 97 -12.35 5.86 14.62
N GLN A 98 -11.10 5.60 15.03
CA GLN A 98 -9.93 6.38 14.62
C GLN A 98 -9.23 5.65 13.47
N HIS A 99 -8.91 6.36 12.40
CA HIS A 99 -8.26 5.80 11.21
C HIS A 99 -7.39 6.85 10.53
N LEU A 100 -6.57 6.43 9.56
CA LEU A 100 -5.82 7.35 8.71
C LEU A 100 -6.76 8.15 7.80
N GLN A 101 -6.41 9.41 7.53
CA GLN A 101 -7.08 10.24 6.54
C GLN A 101 -7.06 9.59 5.15
N ALA A 102 -8.04 9.94 4.31
CA ALA A 102 -8.22 9.35 2.98
C ALA A 102 -6.99 9.46 2.06
N ALA A 103 -6.22 10.54 2.20
CA ALA A 103 -4.88 10.63 1.67
C ALA A 103 -3.98 11.36 2.65
N VAL A 104 -2.78 10.82 2.86
CA VAL A 104 -1.70 11.51 3.60
C VAL A 104 -1.24 12.76 2.83
N ALA A 105 -1.28 12.71 1.49
CA ALA A 105 -0.98 13.86 0.65
C ALA A 105 -2.19 14.81 0.56
N LYS A 106 -2.04 16.04 1.05
CA LYS A 106 -3.04 17.09 0.94
C LYS A 106 -2.91 17.80 -0.42
N LEU A 107 -3.78 17.44 -1.35
CA LEU A 107 -3.89 18.12 -2.64
C LEU A 107 -4.80 19.35 -2.48
N SER A 108 -4.30 20.54 -2.81
CA SER A 108 -5.03 21.80 -2.60
C SER A 108 -6.28 21.93 -3.45
N GLU A 109 -6.28 21.38 -4.67
CA GLU A 109 -7.41 21.46 -5.60
C GLU A 109 -8.35 20.24 -5.51
N THR A 110 -7.81 19.09 -5.12
CA THR A 110 -8.54 17.82 -5.05
C THR A 110 -8.34 17.11 -3.71
N PRO A 111 -8.79 17.71 -2.59
CA PRO A 111 -8.67 17.08 -1.28
C PRO A 111 -9.35 15.71 -1.27
N ALA A 112 -8.61 14.65 -0.96
CA ALA A 112 -9.18 13.32 -0.82
C ALA A 112 -10.01 13.24 0.47
N TYR A 113 -11.14 12.55 0.41
CA TYR A 113 -11.99 12.32 1.57
C TYR A 113 -12.68 10.96 1.46
N TRP A 114 -13.09 10.41 2.61
CA TRP A 114 -13.96 9.25 2.67
C TRP A 114 -15.40 9.72 2.53
N MET A 115 -16.06 9.39 1.42
CA MET A 115 -17.46 9.77 1.20
C MET A 115 -18.42 9.05 2.15
N LEU A 116 -18.09 7.81 2.53
CA LEU A 116 -18.93 6.95 3.36
C LEU A 116 -18.11 6.38 4.53
N PRO A 117 -18.72 6.23 5.72
CA PRO A 117 -18.07 5.58 6.85
C PRO A 117 -17.97 4.07 6.65
N SER A 118 -17.19 3.39 7.50
CA SER A 118 -17.25 1.94 7.61
C SER A 118 -18.63 1.50 8.13
N VAL A 119 -19.23 0.49 7.50
CA VAL A 119 -20.55 -0.03 7.83
C VAL A 119 -20.55 -1.57 7.81
N PRO A 120 -21.52 -2.23 8.48
CA PRO A 120 -21.69 -3.67 8.38
C PRO A 120 -21.86 -4.16 6.94
N LEU A 121 -21.42 -5.40 6.68
CA LEU A 121 -21.66 -6.06 5.40
C LEU A 121 -23.16 -6.10 5.08
N GLY A 122 -23.54 -5.72 3.86
CA GLY A 122 -24.94 -5.68 3.42
C GLY A 122 -25.69 -4.36 3.72
N SER A 123 -25.02 -3.32 4.25
CA SER A 123 -25.67 -2.04 4.59
C SER A 123 -26.15 -1.22 3.37
N HIS A 124 -25.60 -1.48 2.18
CA HIS A 124 -25.94 -0.76 0.96
C HIS A 124 -26.56 -1.70 -0.08
N ALA A 125 -27.51 -1.18 -0.84
CA ALA A 125 -28.05 -1.88 -2.00
C ALA A 125 -26.95 -2.05 -3.07
N PRO A 126 -26.94 -3.16 -3.84
CA PRO A 126 -25.96 -3.41 -4.89
C PRO A 126 -26.27 -2.60 -6.16
N VAL A 127 -26.21 -1.27 -6.06
CA VAL A 127 -26.41 -0.32 -7.17
C VAL A 127 -25.07 0.33 -7.54
N TRP A 128 -24.84 0.53 -8.84
CA TRP A 128 -23.63 1.14 -9.38
C TRP A 128 -24.07 2.23 -10.36
N TRP A 129 -23.52 3.44 -10.22
CA TRP A 129 -23.79 4.59 -11.09
C TRP A 129 -22.63 4.88 -12.02
#